data_AF-A0A964VT34-F1
#
_entry.id   AF-A0A964VT34-F1
#
_cell.length_a   1.000
_cell.length_b   1.000
_cell.length_c   1.000
_cell.angle_alpha   90.00
_cell.angle_beta   90.00
_cell.angle_gamma   90.00
#
_symmetry.space_group_name_H-M   'P 1'
#
loop_
_entity.id
_entity.type
_entity.pdbx_description
1 polymer ?
#
loop_
_entity_poly.entity_id
_entity_poly.type
_entity_poly.pdbx_seq_one_letter_code
_entity_poly.pdbx_strand_id
1 'polypeptide(L)'
;MSYEILEKIKQSIEGYKADSKWEEIGTIIEVGDGIIKISGLSNVESQEVLVVEAGKEKIKAVALNLEEDAVGALLLGDAMAVKAG
;
A
#
# COMPACT_ATOMS: atom_id res chain seq x y z
N MET A 1 25.58 -37.79 0.93
CA MET A 1 24.50 -37.18 0.11
C MET A 1 23.37 -36.54 0.93
N SER A 2 23.36 -36.60 2.27
CA SER A 2 22.24 -36.04 3.07
C SER A 2 22.47 -34.64 3.67
N TYR A 3 23.69 -34.10 3.59
CA TYR A 3 24.05 -32.82 4.22
C TYR A 3 23.74 -31.59 3.35
N GLU A 4 23.68 -31.77 2.03
CA GLU A 4 23.49 -30.70 1.05
C GLU A 4 22.07 -30.10 1.09
N ILE A 5 21.08 -30.92 1.44
CA ILE A 5 19.69 -30.48 1.66
C ILE A 5 19.59 -29.68 2.96
N LEU A 6 20.35 -30.07 4.00
CA LEU A 6 20.38 -29.38 5.29
C LEU A 6 21.03 -27.99 5.15
N GLU A 7 22.11 -27.89 4.36
CA GLU A 7 22.75 -26.61 4.03
C GLU A 7 21.83 -25.69 3.21
N LYS A 8 21.11 -26.22 2.22
CA LYS A 8 20.11 -25.43 1.46
C LYS A 8 18.99 -24.89 2.32
N ILE A 9 18.49 -25.69 3.27
CA ILE A 9 17.42 -25.25 4.20
C ILE A 9 17.98 -24.22 5.18
N LYS A 10 19.19 -24.41 5.72
CA LYS A 10 19.86 -23.41 6.58
C LYS A 10 20.08 -22.09 5.86
N GLN A 11 20.59 -22.10 4.62
CA GLN A 11 20.76 -20.89 3.83
C GLN A 11 19.44 -20.18 3.51
N SER A 12 18.36 -20.94 3.27
CA SER A 12 17.03 -20.37 3.03
C SER A 12 16.45 -19.68 4.27
N ILE A 13 16.78 -20.18 5.47
CA ILE A 13 16.37 -19.58 6.75
C ILE A 13 17.28 -18.39 7.12
N GLU A 14 18.59 -18.48 6.89
CA GLU A 14 19.54 -17.37 7.13
C GLU A 14 19.33 -16.19 6.17
N GLY A 15 18.85 -16.47 4.95
CA GLY A 15 18.42 -15.46 3.98
C GLY A 15 17.02 -14.90 4.24
N TYR A 16 16.26 -15.49 5.16
CA TYR A 16 14.95 -15.00 5.58
C TYR A 16 15.12 -13.78 6.49
N LYS A 17 15.50 -12.66 5.89
CA LYS A 17 15.21 -11.37 6.49
C LYS A 17 13.69 -11.23 6.44
N ALA A 18 13.07 -11.20 7.61
CA ALA A 18 11.74 -10.63 7.77
C ALA A 18 11.86 -9.16 7.35
N ASP A 19 11.80 -8.91 6.03
CA ASP A 19 11.64 -7.59 5.43
C ASP A 19 10.19 -7.20 5.75
N SER A 20 9.94 -6.94 7.04
CA SER A 20 8.70 -6.38 7.52
C SER A 20 8.72 -4.94 7.06
N LYS A 21 8.52 -4.73 5.76
CA LYS A 21 8.20 -3.43 5.22
C LYS A 21 6.93 -3.03 5.95
N TRP A 22 7.04 -2.02 6.79
CA TRP A 22 5.90 -1.43 7.46
C TRP A 22 5.03 -0.83 6.36
N GLU A 23 4.06 -1.60 5.86
CA GLU A 23 3.06 -1.13 4.94
C GLU A 23 2.04 -0.35 5.78
N GLU A 24 2.04 0.97 5.64
CA GLU A 24 0.99 1.81 6.21
C GLU A 24 -0.29 1.61 5.41
N ILE A 25 -1.29 1.05 6.08
CA ILE A 25 -2.60 0.78 5.50
C ILE A 25 -3.55 1.86 6.00
N GLY A 26 -4.01 2.69 5.07
CA GLY A 26 -5.09 3.64 5.31
C GLY A 26 -6.45 3.12 4.85
N THR A 27 -7.51 3.74 5.35
CA THR A 27 -8.89 3.46 4.95
C THR A 27 -9.47 4.63 4.16
N ILE A 28 -10.20 4.33 3.09
CA ILE A 28 -10.83 5.34 2.24
C ILE A 28 -12.13 5.78 2.91
N ILE A 29 -12.17 7.04 3.33
CA ILE A 29 -13.35 7.66 3.94
C ILE A 29 -14.27 8.29 2.90
N GLU A 30 -13.73 8.79 1.79
CA GLU A 30 -14.52 9.44 0.74
C GLU A 30 -13.91 9.20 -0.65
N VAL A 31 -14.78 9.07 -1.65
CA VAL A 31 -14.42 8.92 -3.07
C VAL A 31 -15.28 9.90 -3.88
N GLY A 32 -14.65 10.76 -4.68
CA GLY A 32 -15.35 11.70 -5.55
C GLY A 32 -14.53 12.09 -6.79
N ASP A 33 -15.09 11.93 -7.98
CA ASP A 33 -14.54 12.36 -9.29
C ASP A 33 -13.01 12.22 -9.43
N GLY A 34 -12.48 11.03 -9.12
CA GLY A 34 -11.04 10.74 -9.23
C GLY A 34 -10.18 11.20 -8.05
N ILE A 35 -10.75 11.87 -7.06
CA ILE A 35 -10.11 12.23 -5.79
C ILE A 35 -10.63 11.31 -4.68
N ILE A 36 -9.74 10.80 -3.85
CA ILE A 36 -10.06 10.00 -2.68
C ILE A 36 -9.49 10.64 -1.43
N LYS A 37 -10.18 10.43 -0.32
CA LYS A 37 -9.76 10.88 0.99
C LYS A 37 -9.45 9.65 1.83
N ILE A 38 -8.22 9.56 2.33
CA ILE A 38 -7.69 8.39 3.02
C ILE A 38 -7.33 8.81 4.45
N SER A 39 -7.66 8.00 5.44
CA SER A 39 -7.23 8.21 6.84
C SER A 39 -6.33 7.06 7.29
N GLY A 40 -5.40 7.32 8.22
CA GLY A 40 -4.48 6.31 8.76
C GLY A 40 -3.11 6.22 8.07
N LEU A 41 -2.84 7.04 7.07
CA LEU A 41 -1.51 7.20 6.46
C LEU A 41 -0.77 8.33 7.19
N SER A 42 0.07 7.99 8.16
CA SER A 42 0.75 8.96 9.04
C SER A 42 2.09 9.42 8.48
N ASN A 43 2.75 8.60 7.65
CA ASN A 43 4.08 8.87 7.12
C ASN A 43 4.10 9.11 5.61
N VAL A 44 2.94 9.28 4.97
CA VAL A 44 2.86 9.57 3.54
C VAL A 44 3.34 10.98 3.24
N GLU A 45 4.13 11.11 2.18
CA GLU A 45 4.62 12.39 1.70
C GLU A 45 3.76 12.95 0.56
N SER A 46 3.76 14.27 0.39
CA SER A 46 3.09 14.88 -0.76
C SER A 46 3.76 14.42 -2.05
N GLN A 47 2.96 14.13 -3.07
CA GLN A 47 3.39 13.58 -4.37
C GLN A 47 3.88 12.13 -4.33
N GLU A 48 3.68 11.42 -3.21
CA GLU A 48 3.97 9.99 -3.14
C GLU A 48 2.93 9.18 -3.92
N VAL A 49 3.38 8.07 -4.52
CA VAL A 49 2.49 7.13 -5.20
C VAL A 49 1.93 6.13 -4.19
N LEU A 50 0.63 6.18 -4.00
CA LEU A 50 -0.13 5.25 -3.19
C LEU A 50 -0.70 4.13 -4.06
N VAL A 51 -0.91 2.96 -3.45
CA VAL A 51 -1.62 1.85 -4.10
C VAL A 51 -2.92 1.61 -3.35
N VAL A 52 -4.02 1.72 -4.09
CA VAL A 52 -5.38 1.58 -3.60
C VAL A 52 -5.90 0.21 -4.03
N GLU A 53 -6.34 -0.58 -3.05
CA GLU A 53 -6.93 -1.89 -3.30
C GLU A 53 -8.43 -1.75 -3.55
N ALA A 54 -8.82 -1.78 -4.82
CA ALA A 54 -10.19 -1.64 -5.29
C ALA A 54 -10.78 -3.02 -5.60
N GLY A 55 -11.09 -3.78 -4.55
CA GLY A 55 -11.60 -5.16 -4.68
C GLY A 55 -10.56 -6.13 -5.25
N LYS A 56 -10.64 -6.46 -6.55
CA LYS A 56 -9.69 -7.39 -7.23
C LYS A 56 -8.58 -6.67 -8.00
N GLU A 57 -8.66 -5.35 -8.12
CA GLU A 57 -7.72 -4.55 -8.89
C GLU A 57 -6.93 -3.61 -7.98
N LYS A 58 -5.68 -3.36 -8.36
CA LYS A 58 -4.81 -2.40 -7.67
C LYS A 58 -4.70 -1.15 -8.52
N ILE A 59 -5.21 -0.05 -8.00
CA ILE A 59 -5.23 1.24 -8.68
C ILE A 59 -4.15 2.12 -8.04
N LYS A 60 -3.38 2.84 -8.86
CA LYS A 60 -2.41 3.79 -8.33
C LYS A 60 -3.11 5.10 -8.00
N ALA A 61 -2.67 5.75 -6.95
CA ALA A 61 -3.07 7.10 -6.61
C ALA A 61 -1.82 7.95 -6.31
N VAL A 62 -1.94 9.27 -6.37
CA VAL A 62 -0.88 10.21 -5.98
C VAL A 62 -1.38 11.02 -4.81
N ALA A 63 -0.67 11.00 -3.70
CA ALA A 63 -0.95 11.86 -2.55
C ALA A 63 -0.75 13.32 -2.98
N LEU A 64 -1.75 14.16 -2.76
CA LEU A 64 -1.70 15.59 -3.10
C LEU A 64 -1.67 16.43 -1.84
N ASN A 65 -2.75 16.40 -1.07
CA ASN A 65 -2.95 17.22 0.12
C ASN A 65 -2.80 16.35 1.37
N LEU A 66 -1.94 16.77 2.29
CA LEU A 66 -1.79 16.15 3.61
C LEU A 66 -2.49 17.03 4.64
N GLU A 67 -3.62 16.57 5.16
CA GLU A 67 -4.30 17.17 6.31
C GLU A 67 -3.84 16.46 7.60
N GLU A 68 -4.13 17.02 8.78
CA GLU A 68 -3.73 16.42 10.07
C GLU A 68 -4.34 15.03 10.28
N ASP A 69 -5.58 14.81 9.81
CA ASP A 69 -6.33 13.56 10.04
C ASP A 69 -6.60 12.75 8.75
N ALA A 70 -6.28 13.33 7.58
CA ALA A 70 -6.66 12.78 6.30
C ALA A 70 -5.69 13.17 5.17
N VAL A 71 -5.66 12.36 4.13
CA VAL A 71 -4.80 12.54 2.96
C VAL A 71 -5.68 12.52 1.73
N GLY A 72 -5.64 13.62 0.97
CA GLY A 72 -6.27 13.71 -0.34
C GLY A 72 -5.34 13.13 -1.39
N ALA A 73 -5.79 12.10 -2.11
CA ALA A 73 -5.04 11.48 -3.19
C ALA A 73 -5.84 11.47 -4.50
N LEU A 74 -5.14 11.62 -5.62
CA LEU A 74 -5.72 11.55 -6.97
C LEU A 74 -5.52 10.14 -7.53
N LEU A 75 -6.60 9.48 -7.93
CA LEU A 75 -6.57 8.19 -8.60
C LEU A 75 -6.04 8.33 -10.03
N LEU A 76 -5.09 7.46 -10.38
CA LEU A 76 -4.54 7.28 -11.72
C LEU A 76 -5.20 6.08 -12.42
N GLY A 77 -6.53 6.00 -12.35
CA GLY A 77 -7.31 4.88 -12.88
C GLY A 77 -8.81 5.09 -12.71
N ASP A 78 -9.57 4.01 -12.86
CA ASP A 78 -11.04 4.09 -12.83
C ASP A 78 -11.58 4.33 -11.42
N ALA A 79 -12.10 5.53 -11.18
CA ALA A 79 -12.62 5.91 -9.88
C ALA A 79 -13.92 5.16 -9.51
N MET A 80 -14.66 4.61 -10.49
CA MET A 80 -15.89 3.87 -10.21
C MET A 80 -15.62 2.49 -9.58
N ALA A 81 -14.40 1.97 -9.74
CA ALA A 81 -14.00 0.72 -9.12
C ALA A 81 -13.68 0.88 -7.62
N VAL A 82 -13.39 2.11 -7.16
CA VAL A 82 -13.04 2.40 -5.77
C VAL A 82 -14.30 2.75 -4.98
N LYS A 83 -14.40 2.21 -3.76
CA LYS A 83 -15.49 2.53 -2.81
C LYS A 83 -14.91 2.94 -1.46
N ALA A 84 -15.61 3.83 -0.77
CA ALA A 84 -15.33 4.12 0.63
C ALA A 84 -15.72 2.92 1.50
N GLY A 85 -14.92 2.64 2.53
CA GLY A 85 -15.10 1.48 3.42
C GLY A 85 -13.80 0.85 3.87
#